data_AF-A0A1H0F6G3-F1
#
_entry.id   AF-A0A1H0F6G3-F1
#
_cell.length_a   1.000
_cell.length_b   1.000
_cell.length_c   1.000
_cell.angle_alpha   90.00
_cell.angle_beta   90.00
_cell.angle_gamma   90.00
#
_symmetry.space_group_name_H-M   'P 1'
#
loop_
_entity.id
_entity.type
_entity.pdbx_description
1 polymer ?
#
loop_
_entity_poly.entity_id
_entity_poly.type
_entity_poly.pdbx_seq_one_letter_code
_entity_poly.pdbx_strand_id
1 'polypeptide(L)'
;MEEFVEFTGKDVDEAISKACEYFQTERDQLEIEIVSGGSSGIFGLVGLKKAKIKAKRRKNPLELENKIREIIVNLTKHIAPLSEIKVDVSSDPIYVNIEEQENAGILIGKEGQTISAIQYLANRIIAKQYPGASRIQLDAANYRQRQNEKIKQTALMLAQKAKRMGRTMRTQPLTSYHRRIIHLTLQKDRSVQTKSLGEGPLKRVLIMPKKKMARKKESLQTRTNY
;
A
#
# COMPACT_ATOMS: atom_id res chain seq x y z
N MET A 1 -1.98 14.86 9.96
CA MET A 1 -2.83 16.01 9.57
C MET A 1 -1.89 17.19 9.44
N GLU A 2 -1.91 17.93 8.33
CA GLU A 2 -1.20 19.20 8.30
C GLU A 2 -1.92 20.15 9.25
N GLU A 3 -1.18 20.69 10.21
CA GLU A 3 -1.70 21.66 11.16
C GLU A 3 -1.79 23.04 10.51
N PHE A 4 -2.74 23.84 10.96
CA PHE A 4 -2.84 25.23 10.55
C PHE A 4 -1.61 26.00 11.04
N VAL A 5 -1.01 26.79 10.14
CA VAL A 5 0.07 27.73 10.46
C VAL A 5 -0.54 29.13 10.60
N GLU A 6 -0.13 29.90 11.62
CA GLU A 6 -0.61 31.27 11.83
C GLU A 6 0.23 32.30 11.05
N PHE A 7 -0.45 33.25 10.42
CA PHE A 7 0.17 34.37 9.71
C PHE A 7 -0.44 35.70 10.16
N THR A 8 0.36 36.77 10.13
CA THR A 8 -0.08 38.12 10.51
C THR A 8 0.29 39.17 9.47
N GLY A 9 -0.61 40.13 9.26
CA GLY A 9 -0.46 41.22 8.28
C GLY A 9 -1.07 42.52 8.83
N LYS A 10 -0.85 43.65 8.13
CA LYS A 10 -1.57 44.90 8.43
C LYS A 10 -3.06 44.72 8.22
N ASP A 11 -3.45 43.98 7.19
CA ASP A 11 -4.80 43.54 6.87
C ASP A 11 -4.83 42.04 6.53
N VAL A 12 -6.03 41.51 6.29
CA VAL A 12 -6.24 40.10 5.96
C VAL A 12 -5.53 39.71 4.67
N ASP A 13 -5.52 40.57 3.65
CA ASP A 13 -4.92 40.25 2.36
C ASP A 13 -3.40 40.14 2.46
N GLU A 14 -2.72 41.01 3.23
CA GLU A 14 -1.28 40.88 3.51
C GLU A 14 -0.98 39.58 4.28
N ALA A 15 -1.84 39.21 5.23
CA ALA A 15 -1.68 37.96 5.97
C ALA A 15 -1.85 36.73 5.03
N ILE A 16 -2.79 36.79 4.08
CA ILE A 16 -3.01 35.76 3.06
C ILE A 16 -1.82 35.69 2.10
N SER A 17 -1.29 36.82 1.62
CA SER A 17 -0.11 36.84 0.74
C SER A 17 1.10 36.15 1.38
N LYS A 18 1.35 36.41 2.68
CA LYS A 18 2.42 35.72 3.43
C LYS A 18 2.17 34.21 3.54
N ALA A 19 0.92 33.79 3.70
CA ALA A 19 0.58 32.37 3.70
C ALA A 19 0.82 31.74 2.31
N CYS A 20 0.41 32.40 1.22
CA CYS A 20 0.66 31.94 -0.15
C CYS A 20 2.16 31.79 -0.44
N GLU A 21 2.98 32.75 0.00
CA GLU A 21 4.44 32.70 -0.14
C GLU A 21 5.04 31.53 0.66
N TYR A 22 4.64 31.39 1.93
CA TYR A 22 5.10 30.30 2.79
C TYR A 22 4.76 28.92 2.23
N PHE A 23 3.53 28.74 1.75
CA PHE A 23 3.07 27.48 1.18
C PHE A 23 3.42 27.30 -0.30
N GLN A 24 3.98 28.32 -0.96
CA GLN A 24 4.30 28.33 -2.40
C GLN A 24 3.11 27.89 -3.26
N THR A 25 1.95 28.49 -3.02
CA THR A 25 0.66 28.05 -3.55
C THR A 25 -0.26 29.25 -3.74
N GLU A 26 -1.31 29.10 -4.55
CA GLU A 26 -2.30 30.16 -4.75
C GLU A 26 -3.36 30.21 -3.63
N ARG A 27 -4.09 31.33 -3.52
CA ARG A 27 -5.06 31.56 -2.43
C ARG A 27 -6.17 30.50 -2.38
N ASP A 28 -6.61 30.01 -3.54
CA ASP A 28 -7.67 29.00 -3.68
C ASP A 28 -7.23 27.58 -3.26
N GLN A 29 -5.91 27.36 -3.21
CA GLN A 29 -5.26 26.14 -2.72
C GLN A 29 -5.03 26.17 -1.20
N LEU A 30 -5.46 27.23 -0.50
CA LEU A 30 -5.40 27.34 0.95
C LEU A 30 -6.77 27.20 1.58
N GLU A 31 -6.83 26.47 2.69
CA GLU A 31 -7.92 26.56 3.66
C GLU A 31 -7.52 27.63 4.68
N ILE A 32 -8.27 28.74 4.71
CA ILE A 32 -7.95 29.94 5.49
C ILE A 32 -9.04 30.19 6.52
N GLU A 33 -8.65 30.30 7.78
CA GLU A 33 -9.49 30.75 8.89
C GLU A 33 -9.05 32.16 9.31
N ILE A 34 -9.95 33.13 9.26
CA ILE A 34 -9.67 34.49 9.73
C ILE A 34 -9.81 34.51 11.25
N VAL A 35 -8.69 34.70 11.96
CA VAL A 35 -8.67 34.80 13.42
C VAL A 35 -8.98 36.23 13.88
N SER A 36 -8.51 37.23 13.13
CA SER A 36 -8.78 38.65 13.37
C SER A 36 -8.62 39.42 12.05
N GLY A 37 -9.61 40.24 11.68
CA GLY A 37 -9.57 41.07 10.47
C GLY A 37 -8.57 42.23 10.53
N GLY A 38 -8.04 42.53 11.71
CA GLY A 38 -7.27 43.75 11.96
C GLY A 38 -8.17 44.97 12.07
N SER A 39 -7.60 46.11 12.49
CA SER A 39 -8.32 47.39 12.52
C SER A 39 -7.37 48.55 12.32
N SER A 40 -7.68 49.39 11.33
CA SER A 40 -7.09 50.70 11.16
C SER A 40 -7.82 51.65 12.10
N GLY A 41 -7.15 52.14 13.14
CA GLY A 41 -7.76 53.08 14.08
C GLY A 41 -8.32 54.31 13.37
N ILE A 42 -9.47 54.78 13.82
CA ILE A 42 -10.10 56.01 13.34
C ILE A 42 -9.26 57.17 13.90
N PHE A 43 -8.63 57.97 13.04
CA PHE A 43 -7.82 59.15 13.41
C PHE A 43 -6.66 58.91 14.41
N GLY A 44 -6.01 57.74 14.39
CA GLY A 44 -4.83 57.48 15.23
C GLY A 44 -5.10 57.38 16.73
N LEU A 45 -6.37 57.40 17.15
CA LEU A 45 -6.81 57.32 18.55
C LEU A 45 -6.94 55.88 19.06
N VAL A 46 -7.03 54.91 18.14
CA VAL A 46 -7.14 53.48 18.46
C VAL A 46 -5.95 52.75 17.85
N GLY A 47 -5.23 51.98 18.66
CA GLY A 47 -4.01 51.29 18.26
C GLY A 47 -4.21 50.34 17.06
N LEU A 48 -3.18 50.26 16.21
CA LEU A 48 -3.14 49.35 15.06
C LEU A 48 -3.21 47.89 15.54
N LYS A 49 -4.34 47.23 15.32
CA LYS A 49 -4.47 45.79 15.54
C LYS A 49 -4.17 45.07 14.23
N LYS A 50 -3.12 44.24 14.21
CA LYS A 50 -2.77 43.42 13.05
C LYS A 50 -3.88 42.41 12.75
N ALA A 51 -4.07 42.11 11.48
CA ALA A 51 -4.85 40.96 11.05
C ALA A 51 -4.08 39.67 11.36
N LYS A 52 -4.82 38.61 11.66
CA LYS A 52 -4.29 37.28 11.91
C LYS A 52 -5.16 36.25 11.19
N ILE A 53 -4.52 35.33 10.49
CA ILE A 53 -5.17 34.17 9.87
C ILE A 53 -4.48 32.88 10.29
N LYS A 54 -5.19 31.77 10.16
CA LYS A 54 -4.65 30.41 10.15
C LYS A 54 -4.81 29.86 8.76
N ALA A 55 -3.76 29.28 8.18
CA ALA A 55 -3.82 28.67 6.87
C ALA A 55 -3.16 27.29 6.84
N LYS A 56 -3.71 26.39 6.03
CA LYS A 56 -3.08 25.12 5.63
C LYS A 56 -3.40 24.86 4.16
N ARG A 57 -2.69 23.95 3.51
CA ARG A 57 -3.03 23.55 2.15
C ARG A 57 -4.41 22.87 2.14
N ARG A 58 -5.30 23.33 1.28
CA ARG A 58 -6.60 22.70 1.04
C ARG A 58 -6.35 21.34 0.41
N LYS A 59 -6.94 20.30 0.97
CA LYS A 59 -7.00 18.99 0.31
C LYS A 59 -8.14 19.02 -0.69
N ASN A 60 -7.83 18.93 -1.98
CA ASN A 60 -8.82 18.76 -3.02
C ASN A 60 -8.79 17.30 -3.51
N PRO A 61 -9.73 16.44 -3.08
CA PRO A 61 -9.76 15.03 -3.49
C PRO A 61 -9.82 14.85 -5.00
N LEU A 62 -10.57 15.72 -5.71
CA LEU A 62 -10.71 15.65 -7.17
C LEU A 62 -9.41 16.01 -7.88
N GLU A 63 -8.68 17.00 -7.39
CA GLU A 63 -7.37 17.35 -7.92
C GLU A 63 -6.37 16.20 -7.73
N LEU A 64 -6.34 15.61 -6.52
CA LEU A 64 -5.50 14.46 -6.22
C LEU A 64 -5.85 13.27 -7.12
N GLU A 65 -7.14 12.98 -7.28
CA GLU A 65 -7.63 11.91 -8.16
C GLU A 65 -7.17 12.10 -9.61
N ASN A 66 -7.35 13.31 -10.15
CA ASN A 66 -6.91 13.65 -11.50
C ASN A 66 -5.39 13.53 -11.66
N LYS A 67 -4.62 13.97 -10.65
CA LYS A 67 -3.17 13.83 -10.69
C LYS A 67 -2.72 12.38 -10.65
N ILE A 68 -3.33 11.56 -9.80
CA ILE A 68 -3.05 10.13 -9.73
C ILE A 68 -3.35 9.47 -11.08
N ARG A 69 -4.51 9.77 -11.66
CA ARG A 69 -4.90 9.27 -12.99
C ARG A 69 -3.86 9.65 -14.05
N GLU A 70 -3.48 10.92 -14.12
CA GLU A 70 -2.47 11.43 -15.07
C GLU A 70 -1.12 10.69 -14.93
N ILE A 71 -0.64 10.51 -13.68
CA ILE A 71 0.60 9.80 -13.42
C ILE A 71 0.52 8.36 -13.90
N ILE A 72 -0.57 7.66 -13.59
CA ILE A 72 -0.73 6.25 -13.97
C ILE A 72 -0.83 6.12 -15.49
N VAL A 73 -1.62 6.94 -16.17
CA VAL A 73 -1.67 6.99 -17.65
C VAL A 73 -0.27 7.18 -18.23
N ASN A 74 0.50 8.15 -17.73
CA ASN A 74 1.83 8.42 -18.24
C ASN A 74 2.81 7.25 -18.04
N LEU A 75 2.70 6.53 -16.92
CA LEU A 75 3.51 5.34 -16.63
C LEU A 75 3.10 4.12 -17.46
N THR A 76 1.83 4.02 -17.87
CA THR A 76 1.29 2.84 -18.55
C THR A 76 1.06 3.02 -20.04
N LYS A 77 1.14 4.24 -20.59
CA LYS A 77 0.77 4.56 -21.99
C LYS A 77 1.36 3.65 -23.07
N HIS A 78 2.58 3.15 -22.87
CA HIS A 78 3.25 2.27 -23.84
C HIS A 78 2.85 0.79 -23.70
N ILE A 79 2.17 0.42 -22.61
CA ILE A 79 1.72 -0.94 -22.32
C ILE A 79 0.20 -1.05 -22.51
N ALA A 80 -0.55 -0.06 -22.05
CA ALA A 80 -2.01 -0.07 -22.00
C ALA A 80 -2.58 1.32 -22.33
N PRO A 81 -2.42 1.78 -23.60
CA PRO A 81 -2.77 3.14 -24.02
C PRO A 81 -4.27 3.47 -23.91
N LEU A 82 -5.15 2.46 -23.95
CA LEU A 82 -6.61 2.62 -23.95
C LEU A 82 -7.24 2.16 -22.63
N SER A 83 -6.45 1.92 -21.60
CA SER A 83 -6.95 1.41 -20.33
C SER A 83 -7.75 2.45 -19.56
N GLU A 84 -8.92 2.04 -19.05
CA GLU A 84 -9.70 2.85 -18.13
C GLU A 84 -9.09 2.76 -16.72
N ILE A 85 -8.91 3.89 -16.05
CA ILE A 85 -8.31 3.96 -14.71
C ILE A 85 -9.33 4.50 -13.73
N LYS A 86 -9.74 3.63 -12.80
CA LYS A 86 -10.61 3.97 -11.68
C LYS A 86 -9.77 4.26 -10.44
N VAL A 87 -10.00 5.41 -9.83
CA VAL A 87 -9.26 5.88 -8.65
C VAL A 87 -10.27 6.12 -7.53
N ASP A 88 -10.03 5.51 -6.38
CA ASP A 88 -10.80 5.73 -5.16
C ASP A 88 -9.92 6.47 -4.15
N VAL A 89 -10.04 7.80 -4.11
CA VAL A 89 -9.34 8.66 -3.14
C VAL A 89 -9.99 8.67 -1.76
N SER A 90 -11.18 8.07 -1.60
CA SER A 90 -11.88 8.00 -0.33
C SER A 90 -11.36 6.86 0.56
N SER A 91 -10.66 5.88 -0.03
CA SER A 91 -10.06 4.76 0.66
C SER A 91 -8.65 5.07 1.20
N ASP A 92 -8.27 4.43 2.32
CA ASP A 92 -6.90 4.42 2.81
C ASP A 92 -6.42 2.96 2.97
N PRO A 93 -5.53 2.45 2.09
CA PRO A 93 -4.81 3.15 1.02
C PRO A 93 -5.70 3.57 -0.16
N ILE A 94 -5.23 4.51 -1.00
CA ILE A 94 -5.92 4.94 -2.23
C ILE A 94 -5.90 3.78 -3.23
N TYR A 95 -7.07 3.28 -3.62
CA TYR A 95 -7.15 2.19 -4.59
C TYR A 95 -7.15 2.73 -6.02
N VAL A 96 -6.29 2.15 -6.86
CA VAL A 96 -6.26 2.43 -8.29
C VAL A 96 -6.40 1.12 -9.04
N ASN A 97 -7.45 1.00 -9.85
CA ASN A 97 -7.70 -0.15 -10.70
C ASN A 97 -7.51 0.22 -12.16
N ILE A 98 -6.63 -0.52 -12.85
CA ILE A 98 -6.45 -0.43 -14.29
C ILE A 98 -7.32 -1.50 -14.95
N GLU A 99 -8.34 -1.07 -15.68
CA GLU A 99 -9.20 -1.92 -16.48
C GLU A 99 -8.58 -2.10 -17.86
N GLU A 100 -7.79 -3.16 -17.97
CA GLU A 100 -7.11 -3.58 -19.18
C GLU A 100 -7.33 -5.09 -19.34
N GLN A 101 -7.72 -5.53 -20.52
CA GLN A 101 -8.01 -6.95 -20.80
C GLN A 101 -6.93 -7.57 -21.69
N GLU A 102 -6.50 -6.87 -22.73
CA GLU A 102 -5.58 -7.38 -23.74
C GLU A 102 -4.15 -7.40 -23.20
N ASN A 103 -3.71 -6.27 -22.64
CA ASN A 103 -2.32 -6.08 -22.20
C ASN A 103 -2.11 -6.29 -20.69
N ALA A 104 -3.12 -6.83 -20.01
CA ALA A 104 -3.08 -7.06 -18.56
C ALA A 104 -1.87 -7.89 -18.14
N GLY A 105 -1.50 -8.89 -18.93
CA GLY A 105 -0.33 -9.74 -18.65
C GLY A 105 0.99 -8.96 -18.61
N ILE A 106 1.17 -7.99 -19.51
CA ILE A 106 2.38 -7.17 -19.59
C ILE A 106 2.40 -6.17 -18.44
N LEU A 107 1.26 -5.52 -18.13
CA LEU A 107 1.10 -4.61 -17.00
C LEU A 107 1.40 -5.28 -15.66
N ILE A 108 0.92 -6.51 -15.48
CA ILE A 108 1.20 -7.31 -14.28
C ILE A 108 2.69 -7.68 -14.25
N GLY A 109 3.21 -8.16 -15.38
CA GLY A 109 4.57 -8.66 -15.50
C GLY A 109 4.79 -9.98 -14.75
N LYS A 110 6.02 -10.49 -14.81
CA LYS A 110 6.38 -11.74 -14.14
C LYS A 110 6.17 -11.62 -12.63
N GLU A 111 5.27 -12.43 -12.08
CA GLU A 111 4.94 -12.43 -10.64
C GLU A 111 4.52 -11.06 -10.08
N GLY A 112 3.96 -10.17 -10.92
CA GLY A 112 3.51 -8.86 -10.46
C GLY A 112 4.63 -7.82 -10.36
N GLN A 113 5.82 -8.09 -10.91
CA GLN A 113 6.96 -7.17 -10.81
C GLN A 113 6.69 -5.82 -11.49
N THR A 114 6.07 -5.82 -12.68
CA THR A 114 5.81 -4.59 -13.45
C THR A 114 4.80 -3.71 -12.70
N ILE A 115 3.65 -4.27 -12.30
CA ILE A 115 2.63 -3.52 -11.55
C ILE A 115 3.17 -3.02 -10.21
N SER A 116 4.05 -3.78 -9.54
CA SER A 116 4.71 -3.35 -8.31
C SER A 116 5.68 -2.19 -8.54
N ALA A 117 6.44 -2.21 -9.64
CA ALA A 117 7.34 -1.13 -10.02
C ALA A 117 6.57 0.15 -10.35
N ILE A 118 5.47 0.05 -11.12
CA ILE A 118 4.59 1.18 -11.43
C ILE A 118 3.99 1.76 -10.14
N GLN A 119 3.46 0.91 -9.26
CA GLN A 119 2.94 1.33 -7.96
C GLN A 119 4.01 2.08 -7.14
N TYR A 120 5.24 1.57 -7.12
CA TYR A 120 6.35 2.21 -6.42
C TYR A 120 6.65 3.61 -7.00
N LEU A 121 6.77 3.74 -8.32
CA LEU A 121 7.02 5.02 -8.97
C LEU A 121 5.89 6.02 -8.71
N ALA A 122 4.63 5.59 -8.87
CA ALA A 122 3.47 6.43 -8.60
C ALA A 122 3.46 6.95 -7.15
N ASN A 123 3.73 6.08 -6.18
CA ASN A 123 3.85 6.48 -4.77
C ASN A 123 4.99 7.49 -4.54
N ARG A 124 6.14 7.31 -5.19
CA ARG A 124 7.28 8.24 -5.07
C ARG A 124 6.98 9.61 -5.66
N ILE A 125 6.26 9.66 -6.78
CA ILE A 125 5.86 10.91 -7.44
C ILE A 125 4.82 11.65 -6.58
N ILE A 126 3.77 10.95 -6.13
CA ILE A 126 2.71 11.54 -5.31
C ILE A 126 3.25 12.01 -3.95
N ALA A 127 4.09 11.22 -3.28
CA ALA A 127 4.67 11.64 -2.00
C ALA A 127 5.51 12.92 -2.11
N LYS A 128 6.10 13.19 -3.28
CA LYS A 128 6.87 14.43 -3.53
C LYS A 128 5.95 15.63 -3.80
N GLN A 129 4.87 15.44 -4.55
CA GLN A 129 3.97 16.54 -4.96
C GLN A 129 2.89 16.84 -3.91
N TYR A 130 2.41 15.81 -3.22
CA TYR A 130 1.37 15.87 -2.19
C TYR A 130 1.87 15.22 -0.90
N PRO A 131 2.71 15.93 -0.11
CA PRO A 131 3.12 15.47 1.21
C PRO A 131 1.92 15.08 2.07
N GLY A 132 1.99 13.92 2.72
CA GLY A 132 0.90 13.42 3.57
C GLY A 132 -0.31 12.84 2.83
N ALA A 133 -0.27 12.70 1.50
CA ALA A 133 -1.23 11.89 0.77
C ALA A 133 -1.11 10.41 1.16
N SER A 134 -2.25 9.71 1.19
CA SER A 134 -2.26 8.26 1.41
C SER A 134 -1.56 7.52 0.28
N ARG A 135 -0.96 6.39 0.63
CA ARG A 135 -0.24 5.54 -0.32
C ARG A 135 -1.19 4.94 -1.37
N ILE A 136 -0.72 4.83 -2.60
CA ILE A 136 -1.43 4.21 -3.71
C ILE A 136 -1.25 2.69 -3.67
N GLN A 137 -2.36 1.96 -3.79
CA GLN A 137 -2.39 0.54 -4.08
C GLN A 137 -2.93 0.31 -5.50
N LEU A 138 -2.06 -0.19 -6.37
CA LEU A 138 -2.39 -0.48 -7.76
C LEU A 138 -2.83 -1.95 -7.91
N ASP A 139 -3.88 -2.17 -8.68
CA ASP A 139 -4.28 -3.49 -9.17
C ASP A 139 -4.69 -3.43 -10.64
N ALA A 140 -4.56 -4.57 -11.32
CA ALA A 140 -4.99 -4.74 -12.70
C ALA A 140 -5.62 -6.13 -12.85
N ALA A 141 -6.81 -6.19 -13.44
CA ALA A 141 -7.54 -7.44 -13.67
C ALA A 141 -7.61 -8.37 -12.43
N ASN A 142 -7.85 -7.81 -11.23
CA ASN A 142 -7.91 -8.53 -9.96
C ASN A 142 -6.68 -9.45 -9.71
N TYR A 143 -5.50 -9.02 -10.15
CA TYR A 143 -4.28 -9.83 -10.12
C TYR A 143 -3.95 -10.29 -8.70
N ARG A 144 -4.07 -9.39 -7.71
CA ARG A 144 -3.74 -9.71 -6.31
C ARG A 144 -4.58 -10.85 -5.76
N GLN A 145 -5.89 -10.84 -6.01
CA GLN A 145 -6.78 -11.91 -5.59
C GLN A 145 -6.44 -13.24 -6.28
N ARG A 146 -6.27 -13.21 -7.61
CA ARG A 146 -5.89 -14.40 -8.39
C ARG A 146 -4.55 -14.99 -7.96
N GLN A 147 -3.56 -14.14 -7.68
CA GLN A 147 -2.24 -14.53 -7.22
C GLN A 147 -2.30 -15.19 -5.83
N ASN A 148 -3.07 -14.60 -4.91
CA ASN A 148 -3.28 -15.16 -3.58
C ASN A 148 -3.92 -16.54 -3.66
N GLU A 149 -4.94 -16.71 -4.50
CA GLU A 149 -5.61 -17.99 -4.68
C GLU A 149 -4.65 -19.02 -5.28
N LYS A 150 -3.89 -18.66 -6.31
CA LYS A 150 -2.86 -19.53 -6.91
C LYS A 150 -1.83 -20.01 -5.87
N ILE A 151 -1.41 -19.14 -4.95
CA ILE A 151 -0.47 -19.51 -3.89
C ILE A 151 -1.09 -20.48 -2.88
N LYS A 152 -2.36 -20.27 -2.49
CA LYS A 152 -3.09 -21.22 -1.63
C LYS A 152 -3.18 -22.58 -2.30
N GLN A 153 -3.58 -22.64 -3.57
CA GLN A 153 -3.68 -23.88 -4.32
C GLN A 153 -2.32 -24.59 -4.43
N THR A 154 -1.25 -23.83 -4.68
CA THR A 154 0.12 -24.36 -4.69
C THR A 154 0.50 -24.95 -3.32
N ALA A 155 0.16 -24.27 -2.23
CA ALA A 155 0.42 -24.75 -0.87
C ALA A 155 -0.28 -26.08 -0.59
N LEU A 156 -1.57 -26.19 -0.93
CA LEU A 156 -2.37 -27.39 -0.74
C LEU A 156 -1.82 -28.57 -1.57
N MET A 157 -1.52 -28.33 -2.84
CA MET A 157 -0.94 -29.33 -3.74
C MET A 157 0.43 -29.84 -3.23
N LEU A 158 1.33 -28.94 -2.81
CA LEU A 158 2.62 -29.32 -2.26
C LEU A 158 2.49 -30.04 -0.92
N ALA A 159 1.52 -29.68 -0.07
CA ALA A 159 1.24 -30.39 1.17
C ALA A 159 0.77 -31.82 0.90
N GLN A 160 -0.17 -32.03 -0.02
CA GLN A 160 -0.60 -33.38 -0.42
C GLN A 160 0.56 -34.21 -0.96
N LYS A 161 1.40 -33.62 -1.83
CA LYS A 161 2.60 -34.28 -2.36
C LYS A 161 3.58 -34.65 -1.26
N ALA A 162 3.82 -33.76 -0.30
CA ALA A 162 4.69 -34.00 0.86
C ALA A 162 4.19 -35.17 1.72
N LYS A 163 2.87 -35.24 1.98
CA LYS A 163 2.25 -36.35 2.73
C LYS A 163 2.38 -37.67 1.98
N ARG A 164 2.03 -37.69 0.69
CA ARG A 164 2.04 -38.91 -0.13
C ARG A 164 3.44 -39.48 -0.30
N MET A 165 4.43 -38.62 -0.55
CA MET A 165 5.81 -39.05 -0.79
C MET A 165 6.60 -39.24 0.51
N GLY A 166 6.13 -38.73 1.65
CA GLY A 166 6.89 -38.72 2.89
C GLY A 166 8.16 -37.86 2.81
N ARG A 167 8.26 -36.91 1.87
CA ARG A 167 9.44 -36.07 1.61
C ARG A 167 9.09 -34.59 1.67
N THR A 168 10.06 -33.79 2.10
CA THR A 168 9.95 -32.33 2.14
C THR A 168 9.79 -31.72 0.75
N MET A 169 8.72 -30.97 0.54
CA MET A 169 8.50 -30.16 -0.66
C MET A 169 9.00 -28.73 -0.45
N ARG A 170 9.36 -28.04 -1.53
CA ARG A 170 9.86 -26.66 -1.51
C ARG A 170 9.07 -25.82 -2.51
N THR A 171 8.74 -24.60 -2.14
CA THR A 171 8.18 -23.62 -3.08
C THR A 171 9.28 -22.97 -3.92
N GLN A 172 8.89 -22.24 -4.95
CA GLN A 172 9.73 -21.18 -5.52
C GLN A 172 10.07 -20.10 -4.46
N PRO A 173 11.04 -19.20 -4.71
CA PRO A 173 11.21 -18.00 -3.90
C PRO A 173 9.93 -17.17 -3.84
N LEU A 174 9.63 -16.62 -2.66
CA LEU A 174 8.38 -15.92 -2.38
C LEU A 174 8.61 -14.74 -1.44
N THR A 175 7.87 -13.66 -1.68
CA THR A 175 7.81 -12.49 -0.80
C THR A 175 7.33 -12.89 0.60
N SER A 176 7.65 -12.08 1.62
CA SER A 176 7.17 -12.32 2.99
C SER A 176 5.65 -12.46 3.09
N TYR A 177 4.92 -11.66 2.30
CA TYR A 177 3.47 -11.74 2.21
C TYR A 177 2.99 -13.09 1.66
N HIS A 178 3.53 -13.53 0.52
CA HIS A 178 3.16 -14.81 -0.08
C HIS A 178 3.55 -16.01 0.81
N ARG A 179 4.70 -15.95 1.49
CA ARG A 179 5.09 -16.98 2.46
C ARG A 179 4.10 -17.07 3.62
N ARG A 180 3.63 -15.93 4.13
CA ARG A 180 2.59 -15.87 5.18
C ARG A 180 1.30 -16.54 4.71
N ILE A 181 0.87 -16.33 3.47
CA ILE A 181 -0.31 -17.02 2.91
C ILE A 181 -0.16 -18.54 3.01
N ILE A 182 1.00 -19.08 2.63
CA ILE A 182 1.27 -20.52 2.71
C ILE A 182 1.22 -21.01 4.17
N HIS A 183 1.89 -20.29 5.07
CA HIS A 183 1.90 -20.65 6.50
C HIS A 183 0.48 -20.67 7.08
N LEU A 184 -0.35 -19.67 6.78
CA LEU A 184 -1.73 -19.59 7.23
C LEU A 184 -2.61 -20.67 6.60
N THR A 185 -2.47 -20.91 5.30
CA THR A 185 -3.24 -21.93 4.55
C THR A 185 -3.04 -23.32 5.15
N LEU A 186 -1.80 -23.65 5.53
CA LEU A 186 -1.44 -24.96 6.07
C LEU A 186 -1.42 -25.01 7.61
N GLN A 187 -1.79 -23.92 8.29
CA GLN A 187 -1.66 -23.81 9.76
C GLN A 187 -2.47 -24.89 10.50
N LYS A 188 -3.68 -25.18 10.01
CA LYS A 188 -4.59 -26.16 10.64
C LYS A 188 -4.27 -27.61 10.26
N ASP A 189 -3.40 -27.84 9.28
CA ASP A 189 -3.06 -29.18 8.82
C ASP A 189 -2.04 -29.84 9.74
N ARG A 190 -2.52 -30.72 10.63
CA ARG A 190 -1.68 -31.42 11.61
C ARG A 190 -0.71 -32.43 11.01
N SER A 191 -0.83 -32.76 9.72
CA SER A 191 0.01 -33.74 9.05
C SER A 191 1.24 -33.15 8.36
N VAL A 192 1.34 -31.82 8.29
CA VAL A 192 2.51 -31.12 7.73
C VAL A 192 3.00 -30.02 8.68
N GLN A 193 4.23 -29.57 8.46
CA GLN A 193 4.81 -28.38 9.08
C GLN A 193 5.44 -27.52 7.99
N THR A 194 5.42 -26.20 8.20
CA THR A 194 5.96 -25.22 7.26
C THR A 194 7.13 -24.46 7.87
N LYS A 195 8.19 -24.21 7.10
CA LYS A 195 9.34 -23.39 7.55
C LYS A 195 9.86 -22.54 6.40
N SER A 196 10.02 -21.24 6.63
CA SER A 196 10.69 -20.38 5.66
C SER A 196 12.22 -20.62 5.71
N LEU A 197 12.87 -20.77 4.55
CA LEU A 197 14.31 -20.99 4.42
C LEU A 197 14.90 -20.08 3.33
N GLY A 198 16.12 -19.57 3.58
CA GLY A 198 16.86 -18.70 2.67
C GLY A 198 16.81 -17.24 3.11
N GLU A 199 17.45 -16.38 2.31
CA GLU A 199 17.64 -14.97 2.60
C GLU A 199 17.07 -14.06 1.51
N GLY A 200 16.61 -12.88 1.92
CA GLY A 200 16.07 -11.84 1.05
C GLY A 200 15.11 -12.38 -0.03
N PRO A 201 15.36 -12.07 -1.31
CA PRO A 201 14.48 -12.44 -2.43
C PRO A 201 14.49 -13.94 -2.75
N LEU A 202 15.47 -14.70 -2.27
CA LEU A 202 15.60 -16.15 -2.51
C LEU A 202 14.86 -17.00 -1.45
N LYS A 203 14.26 -16.34 -0.46
CA LYS A 203 13.57 -16.99 0.65
C LYS A 203 12.32 -17.71 0.15
N ARG A 204 12.16 -18.98 0.56
CA ARG A 204 11.10 -19.90 0.12
C ARG A 204 10.47 -20.62 1.30
N VAL A 205 9.37 -21.34 1.10
CA VAL A 205 8.74 -22.17 2.15
C VAL A 205 9.05 -23.65 1.90
N LEU A 206 9.50 -24.33 2.96
CA LEU A 206 9.57 -25.78 3.05
C LEU A 206 8.27 -26.29 3.64
N ILE A 207 7.70 -27.32 3.02
CA ILE A 207 6.52 -28.03 3.51
C ILE A 207 6.96 -29.46 3.80
N MET A 208 7.04 -29.81 5.08
CA MET A 208 7.58 -31.09 5.54
C MET A 208 6.44 -31.95 6.11
N PRO A 209 6.35 -33.24 5.77
CA PRO A 209 5.40 -34.12 6.43
C PRO A 209 5.81 -34.30 7.89
N LYS A 210 4.84 -34.25 8.81
CA LYS A 210 5.06 -34.64 10.20
C LYS A 210 5.04 -36.17 10.23
N LYS A 211 6.13 -36.81 10.70
CA LYS A 211 6.14 -38.26 10.94
C LYS A 211 4.94 -38.58 11.83
N LYS A 212 4.08 -39.52 11.41
CA LYS A 212 3.24 -40.23 12.39
C LYS A 212 4.23 -40.84 13.39
N MET A 213 4.09 -40.54 14.68
CA MET A 213 4.80 -41.29 15.71
C MET A 213 4.35 -42.75 15.54
N ALA A 214 5.16 -43.54 14.84
CA ALA A 214 4.93 -44.97 14.73
C ALA A 214 5.05 -45.54 16.15
N ARG A 215 3.99 -46.24 16.58
CA ARG A 215 3.92 -47.17 17.73
C ARG A 215 5.30 -47.51 18.30
N LYS A 216 5.71 -46.84 19.38
CA LYS A 216 6.90 -47.18 20.17
C LYS A 216 6.53 -47.46 21.63
N LYS A 217 5.44 -48.20 21.84
CA LYS A 217 4.99 -48.66 23.17
C LYS A 217 4.66 -50.15 23.29
N GLU A 218 4.70 -50.94 22.21
CA GLU A 218 4.34 -52.37 22.27
C GLU A 218 5.53 -53.35 22.27
N SER A 219 6.79 -52.90 22.14
CA SER A 219 7.95 -53.80 22.13
C SER A 219 8.80 -53.79 23.41
N LEU A 220 8.35 -53.13 24.47
CA LEU A 220 9.07 -53.03 25.74
C LEU A 220 8.43 -53.83 26.89
N GLN A 221 7.31 -54.54 26.67
CA GLN A 221 6.66 -55.35 27.71
C GLN A 221 6.80 -56.87 27.52
N THR A 222 7.32 -57.36 26.39
CA THR A 222 7.44 -58.82 26.14
C THR A 222 8.80 -59.41 26.49
N ARG A 223 9.67 -58.69 27.21
CA ARG A 223 11.03 -59.16 27.59
C ARG A 223 11.26 -59.33 29.10
N THR A 224 10.21 -59.49 29.89
CA THR A 224 10.38 -59.62 31.36
C THR A 224 9.50 -60.70 31.98
N ASN A 225 9.35 -61.86 31.32
CA ASN A 225 8.83 -63.06 31.97
C ASN A 225 9.67 -64.26 31.53
N TYR A 226 10.72 -64.54 32.30
CA TYR A 226 11.32 -65.85 32.54
C TYR A 226 11.84 -65.87 33.97
#